data_AF-A0A9E2KJF6-F1
#
_entry.id   AF-A0A9E2KJF6-F1
#
_cell.length_a   1.000
_cell.length_b   1.000
_cell.length_c   1.000
_cell.angle_alpha   90.00
_cell.angle_beta   90.00
_cell.angle_gamma   90.00
#
_symmetry.space_group_name_H-M   'P 1'
#
loop_
_entity.id
_entity.type
_entity.pdbx_description
1 polymer ?
#
loop_
_entity_poly.entity_id
_entity_poly.type
_entity_poly.pdbx_seq_one_letter_code
_entity_poly.pdbx_strand_id
1 'polypeptide(L)'
;LIEAECPEKAEDETMARRRLGFYARAGAVDTGWTEHLFDAWFRVLALPCPGQPLPTGEEAVRQLALCYRQSISDTDWKKFVRFYRPDGSEENFGL
;
A
#
# COMPACT_ATOMS: atom_id res chain seq x y z
N LEU A 1 2.89 -5.26 6.74
CA LEU A 1 2.41 -4.13 5.91
C LEU A 1 0.90 -4.13 5.94
N ILE A 2 0.28 -2.96 5.75
CA ILE A 2 -1.18 -2.82 5.74
C ILE A 2 -1.55 -1.97 4.54
N GLU A 3 -2.52 -2.43 3.76
CA GLU A 3 -3.18 -1.65 2.72
C GLU A 3 -4.53 -1.17 3.25
N ALA A 4 -4.76 0.14 3.20
CA ALA A 4 -6.00 0.75 3.64
C ALA A 4 -6.55 1.64 2.53
N GLU A 5 -7.79 1.41 2.12
CA GLU A 5 -8.42 2.14 1.01
C GLU A 5 -8.28 3.66 1.16
N CYS A 6 -7.89 4.35 0.09
CA CYS A 6 -7.72 5.79 0.03
C CYS A 6 -9.08 6.47 0.17
N PRO A 7 -9.36 7.24 1.25
CA PRO A 7 -10.66 7.86 1.45
C PRO A 7 -11.16 8.69 0.28
N GLU A 8 -10.28 9.45 -0.36
CA GLU A 8 -10.56 10.33 -1.50
C GLU A 8 -10.98 9.61 -2.78
N LYS A 9 -10.78 8.28 -2.86
CA LYS A 9 -11.08 7.45 -4.03
C LYS A 9 -11.97 6.24 -3.68
N ALA A 10 -12.35 6.11 -2.41
CA ALA A 10 -13.20 5.03 -1.91
C ALA A 10 -14.67 5.30 -2.24
N GLU A 11 -15.45 4.24 -2.44
CA GLU A 11 -16.90 4.34 -2.60
C GLU A 11 -17.57 4.86 -1.32
N ASP A 12 -17.11 4.39 -0.15
CA ASP A 12 -17.50 4.89 1.17
C ASP A 12 -16.30 5.56 1.87
N GLU A 13 -16.15 6.86 1.60
CA GLU A 13 -15.12 7.69 2.22
C GLU A 13 -15.17 7.65 3.76
N THR A 14 -16.36 7.62 4.35
CA THR A 14 -16.51 7.64 5.81
C THR A 14 -15.96 6.36 6.42
N MET A 15 -16.27 5.22 5.81
CA MET A 15 -15.74 3.93 6.24
C MET A 15 -14.24 3.82 6.02
N ALA A 16 -13.72 4.30 4.89
CA ALA A 16 -12.28 4.35 4.64
C ALA A 16 -11.53 5.19 5.69
N ARG A 17 -12.04 6.38 6.05
CA ARG A 17 -11.47 7.22 7.13
C ARG A 17 -11.48 6.50 8.48
N ARG A 18 -12.55 5.76 8.79
CA ARG A 18 -12.66 4.98 10.04
C ARG A 18 -11.61 3.87 10.12
N ARG A 19 -11.40 3.12 9.03
CA ARG A 19 -10.36 2.07 8.94
C ARG A 19 -8.96 2.68 9.06
N LEU A 20 -8.69 3.77 8.35
CA LEU A 20 -7.41 4.47 8.44
C LEU A 20 -7.13 4.93 9.88
N GLY A 21 -8.13 5.52 10.55
CA GLY A 21 -8.02 5.92 11.95
C GLY A 21 -7.82 4.73 12.91
N PHE A 22 -8.40 3.56 12.61
CA PHE A 22 -8.15 2.33 13.38
C PHE A 22 -6.67 1.91 13.30
N TYR A 23 -6.09 1.87 12.10
CA TYR A 23 -4.68 1.50 11.94
C TYR A 23 -3.73 2.54 12.54
N ALA A 24 -4.03 3.84 12.40
CA ALA A 24 -3.24 4.90 13.03
C ALA A 24 -3.21 4.76 14.57
N ARG A 25 -4.35 4.44 15.21
CA ARG A 25 -4.41 4.17 16.66
C ARG A 25 -3.67 2.90 17.07
N ALA A 26 -3.54 1.93 16.17
CA ALA A 26 -2.71 0.75 16.37
C ALA A 26 -1.20 1.02 16.17
N GLY A 27 -0.81 2.24 15.80
CA GLY A 27 0.58 2.65 15.58
C GLY A 27 1.07 2.47 14.14
N ALA A 28 0.18 2.18 13.19
CA ALA A 28 0.56 2.14 11.78
C ALA A 28 0.97 3.55 11.29
N VAL A 29 2.05 3.60 10.54
CA VAL A 29 2.62 4.81 9.96
C VAL A 29 2.27 4.86 8.48
N ASP A 30 1.71 5.98 8.03
CA ASP A 30 1.51 6.23 6.59
C ASP A 30 2.87 6.45 5.92
N THR A 31 3.16 5.66 4.89
CA THR A 31 4.43 5.76 4.14
C THR A 31 4.40 6.87 3.08
N GLY A 32 3.23 7.44 2.81
CA GLY A 32 2.97 8.37 1.72
C GLY A 32 2.81 7.69 0.35
N TRP A 33 3.07 6.39 0.24
CA TRP A 33 2.89 5.65 -1.00
C TRP A 33 1.43 5.23 -1.18
N THR A 34 1.01 5.22 -2.44
CA THR A 34 -0.30 4.70 -2.82
C THR A 34 -0.17 3.56 -3.82
N GLU A 35 -1.11 2.65 -3.74
CA GLU A 35 -1.29 1.55 -4.66
C GLU A 35 -2.62 1.71 -5.38
N HIS A 36 -2.62 1.36 -6.67
CA HIS A 36 -3.84 1.07 -7.41
C HIS A 36 -3.87 -0.43 -7.70
N LEU A 37 -4.76 -1.14 -7.01
CA LEU A 37 -4.93 -2.58 -7.08
C LEU A 37 -6.31 -2.87 -7.68
N PHE A 38 -6.30 -3.48 -8.86
CA PHE A 38 -7.46 -3.59 -9.75
C PHE A 38 -8.08 -2.22 -10.06
N ASP A 39 -9.24 -1.94 -9.50
CA ASP A 39 -10.02 -0.71 -9.63
C ASP A 39 -10.09 0.10 -8.32
N ALA A 40 -9.38 -0.35 -7.29
CA ALA A 40 -9.38 0.27 -5.97
C ALA A 40 -8.02 0.91 -5.63
N TRP A 41 -8.07 1.94 -4.81
CA TRP A 41 -6.89 2.70 -4.39
C TRP A 41 -6.62 2.50 -2.91
N PHE A 42 -5.37 2.25 -2.56
CA PHE A 42 -4.94 1.99 -1.19
C PHE A 42 -3.75 2.86 -0.79
N ARG A 43 -3.71 3.24 0.48
CA ARG A 43 -2.53 3.77 1.15
C ARG A 43 -1.72 2.62 1.71
N VAL A 44 -0.41 2.66 1.49
CA VAL A 44 0.51 1.68 2.06
C VAL A 44 0.96 2.17 3.43
N LEU A 45 0.67 1.39 4.46
CA LEU A 45 1.02 1.69 5.84
C LEU A 45 2.03 0.65 6.36
N ALA A 46 2.97 1.11 7.17
CA ALA A 46 3.92 0.27 7.88
C ALA A 46 3.52 0.19 9.36
N LEU A 47 3.27 -1.01 9.86
CA LEU A 47 3.04 -1.24 11.29
C LEU A 47 4.37 -1.63 11.95
N PRO A 48 4.82 -0.92 13.01
CA PRO A 48 6.01 -1.30 13.76
C PRO A 48 5.88 -2.71 14.36
N CYS A 49 6.88 -3.56 14.15
CA CYS A 49 6.99 -4.87 14.77
C CYS A 49 8.06 -4.85 15.87
N PRO A 50 7.81 -5.37 17.08
CA PRO A 50 8.81 -5.41 18.14
C PRO A 50 10.11 -6.09 17.69
N GLY A 51 11.24 -5.42 17.93
CA GLY A 51 12.56 -5.93 17.56
C GLY A 51 12.91 -5.85 16.08
N GLN A 52 12.07 -5.24 15.24
CA GLN A 52 12.34 -5.00 13.83
C GLN A 52 12.31 -3.49 13.51
N PRO A 53 13.22 -2.99 12.67
CA PRO A 53 13.12 -1.62 12.17
C PRO A 53 11.85 -1.47 11.35
N LEU A 54 11.25 -0.27 11.40
CA LEU A 54 10.15 0.07 10.51
C LEU A 54 10.69 0.11 9.07
N PRO A 55 10.09 -0.60 8.10
CA PRO A 55 10.53 -0.51 6.73
C PRO A 55 10.28 0.91 6.20
N THR A 56 11.18 1.39 5.35
CA THR A 56 10.93 2.57 4.52
C THR A 56 9.73 2.32 3.60
N GLY A 57 9.12 3.39 3.09
CA GLY A 57 8.03 3.25 2.12
C GLY A 57 8.45 2.46 0.87
N GLU A 58 9.67 2.66 0.37
CA GLU A 58 10.18 1.92 -0.78
C GLU A 58 10.37 0.43 -0.49
N GLU A 59 10.92 0.07 0.68
CA GLU A 59 11.05 -1.33 1.10
C GLU A 59 9.69 -2.00 1.28
N ALA A 60 8.73 -1.29 1.90
CA ALA A 60 7.36 -1.75 2.08
C ALA A 60 6.70 -2.06 0.73
N VAL A 61 6.73 -1.10 -0.19
CA VAL A 61 6.09 -1.27 -1.51
C VAL A 61 6.81 -2.34 -2.34
N ARG A 62 8.14 -2.45 -2.26
CA ARG A 62 8.88 -3.54 -2.91
C ARG A 62 8.46 -4.92 -2.38
N GLN A 63 8.25 -5.05 -1.07
CA GLN A 63 7.74 -6.28 -0.47
C GLN A 63 6.31 -6.60 -0.93
N LEU A 64 5.42 -5.60 -1.02
CA LEU A 64 4.06 -5.78 -1.58
C LEU A 64 4.10 -6.22 -3.04
N ALA A 65 4.92 -5.58 -3.88
CA ALA A 65 5.09 -5.96 -5.27
C ALA A 65 5.53 -7.43 -5.43
N LEU A 66 6.43 -7.91 -4.56
CA LEU A 66 6.82 -9.33 -4.53
C LEU A 66 5.66 -10.24 -4.10
N CYS A 67 4.84 -9.82 -3.12
CA CYS A 67 3.64 -10.57 -2.73
C CYS A 67 2.65 -10.69 -3.89
N TYR A 68 2.37 -9.62 -4.63
CA TYR A 68 1.46 -9.66 -5.79
C TYR A 68 1.99 -10.50 -6.96
N ARG A 69 3.28 -10.39 -7.23
CA ARG A 69 3.97 -11.22 -8.23
C ARG A 69 3.80 -12.71 -7.92
N GLN A 70 3.86 -13.09 -6.63
CA GLN A 70 3.66 -14.47 -6.18
C GLN A 70 2.20 -14.90 -6.12
N SER A 71 1.27 -14.00 -5.74
CA SER A 71 -0.12 -14.36 -5.46
C SER A 71 -1.05 -14.29 -6.69
N ILE A 72 -0.80 -13.38 -7.63
CA ILE A 72 -1.62 -13.20 -8.83
C ILE A 72 -1.05 -14.04 -9.98
N SER A 73 0.17 -13.71 -10.40
CA SER A 73 0.92 -14.39 -11.47
C SER A 73 2.24 -13.64 -11.68
N ASP A 74 3.31 -14.39 -11.91
CA ASP A 74 4.65 -13.84 -12.19
C ASP A 74 4.63 -12.87 -13.38
N THR A 75 3.76 -13.12 -14.36
CA THR A 75 3.72 -12.40 -15.64
C THR A 75 2.64 -11.34 -15.72
N ASP A 76 1.56 -11.46 -14.95
CA ASP A 76 0.35 -10.65 -15.18
C ASP A 76 0.01 -9.65 -14.09
N TRP A 77 0.66 -9.73 -12.92
CA TRP A 77 0.33 -8.86 -11.78
C TRP A 77 0.38 -7.36 -12.12
N LYS A 78 1.33 -6.93 -12.96
CA LYS A 78 1.48 -5.53 -13.43
C LYS A 78 0.29 -5.00 -14.23
N LYS A 79 -0.61 -5.87 -14.71
CA LYS A 79 -1.86 -5.45 -15.36
C LYS A 79 -2.87 -4.90 -14.35
N PHE A 80 -2.78 -5.36 -13.11
CA PHE A 80 -3.75 -5.08 -12.06
C PHE A 80 -3.18 -4.18 -10.97
N VAL A 81 -1.85 -4.14 -10.80
CA VAL A 81 -1.21 -3.40 -9.70
C VAL A 81 -0.28 -2.32 -10.24
N ARG A 82 -0.42 -1.10 -9.71
CA ARG A 82 0.50 0.01 -9.92
C ARG A 82 0.80 0.69 -8.59
N PHE A 83 2.03 1.14 -8.43
CA PHE A 83 2.46 1.85 -7.23
C PHE A 83 2.87 3.28 -7.56
N TYR A 84 2.58 4.20 -6.65
CA TYR A 84 2.87 5.61 -6.80
C TYR A 84 3.63 6.13 -5.59
N ARG A 85 4.73 6.83 -5.86
CA ARG A 85 5.56 7.54 -4.89
C ARG A 85 4.76 8.64 -4.17
N PRO A 86 5.26 9.17 -3.03
CA PRO A 86 4.62 10.29 -2.34
C PRO A 86 4.48 11.57 -3.18
N ASP A 87 5.30 11.74 -4.22
CA ASP A 87 5.20 12.85 -5.18
C ASP A 87 4.20 12.58 -6.32
N GLY A 88 3.55 11.42 -6.32
CA GLY A 88 2.57 11.00 -7.31
C GLY A 88 3.16 10.34 -8.57
N SER A 89 4.48 10.23 -8.69
CA SER A 89 5.11 9.52 -9.81
C SER A 89 4.91 8.01 -9.70
N GLU A 90 4.68 7.34 -10.84
CA GLU A 90 4.52 5.88 -10.89
C GLU A 90 5.87 5.18 -10.72
N GLU A 91 5.92 4.18 -9.83
CA GLU A 91 7.11 3.39 -9.57
C GLU A 91 7.08 2.06 -10.32
N ASN A 92 8.18 1.77 -11.01
CA ASN A 92 8.36 0.50 -11.71
C ASN A 92 9.60 -0.21 -11.17
N PHE A 93 9.41 -1.14 -10.24
CA PHE A 93 10.51 -1.82 -9.52
C PHE A 93 11.43 -2.70 -10.39
N GLY A 94 11.24 -2.77 -11.72
CA GLY A 94 12.02 -3.65 -12.59
C GLY A 94 11.89 -5.15 -12.25
N LEU A 95 10.87 -5.50 -11.46
CA LEU A 95 10.56 -6.84 -10.96
C LEU A 95 9.85 -7.71 -11.99
#